data_AF-A0A143PEG7-F1
#
_entry.id   AF-A0A143PEG7-F1
#
_cell.length_a   1.000
_cell.length_b   1.000
_cell.length_c   1.000
_cell.angle_alpha   90.00
_cell.angle_beta   90.00
_cell.angle_gamma   90.00
#
_symmetry.space_group_name_H-M   'P 1'
#
loop_
_entity.id
_entity.type
_entity.pdbx_description
1 polymer ?
#
loop_
_entity_poly.entity_id
_entity_poly.type
_entity_poly.pdbx_seq_one_letter_code
_entity_poly.pdbx_strand_id
1 'polypeptide(L)'
;MKQLIIRNLKLRKTSLIYYAILLVTAPFFHLYVDKNDVWGGFFFAIFSMLIMFITLFDCGNAFRLQFKLGGNKAYYFNHSLPFSAKEQLNAHYLTTIIMSIAGTFVLIAYYNVPSNAQINGIELATPLFFIAVNFIGHALAFPKYSEVRKDYIPYWAFIIFMNFILPIILVVLLFVIAFLFYGFENVTDNMVDQYVNIIGVIFFVLSVALFGLTYFKQLKKINEAEQKY
;
A
#
# COMPACT_ATOMS: atom_id res chain seq x y z
N MET A 1 2.04 21.44 11.96
CA MET A 1 1.55 20.13 11.45
C MET A 1 0.45 20.22 10.37
N LYS A 2 -0.69 20.91 10.60
CA LYS A 2 -1.83 20.97 9.65
C LYS A 2 -1.42 21.38 8.23
N GLN A 3 -0.57 22.41 8.10
CA GLN A 3 -0.10 22.91 6.82
C GLN A 3 0.74 21.87 6.04
N LEU A 4 1.56 21.06 6.73
CA LEU A 4 2.34 19.98 6.11
C LEU A 4 1.44 18.88 5.54
N ILE A 5 0.39 18.49 6.26
CA ILE A 5 -0.58 17.52 5.77
C ILE A 5 -1.29 18.07 4.53
N ILE A 6 -1.75 19.33 4.57
CA ILE A 6 -2.38 19.98 3.42
C ILE A 6 -1.42 20.04 2.22
N ARG A 7 -0.14 20.38 2.43
CA ARG A 7 0.90 20.35 1.39
C ARG A 7 1.00 18.95 0.78
N ASN A 8 1.16 17.93 1.62
CA ASN A 8 1.34 16.56 1.16
C ASN A 8 0.10 16.05 0.39
N LEU A 9 -1.11 16.34 0.87
CA LEU A 9 -2.35 15.98 0.18
C LEU A 9 -2.53 16.77 -1.13
N LYS A 10 -2.15 18.05 -1.18
CA LYS A 10 -2.13 18.84 -2.43
C LYS A 10 -1.18 18.24 -3.46
N LEU A 11 0.01 17.80 -3.03
CA LEU A 11 0.93 17.07 -3.91
C LEU A 11 0.29 15.77 -4.43
N ARG A 12 -0.57 15.12 -3.64
CA ARG A 12 -1.31 13.91 -4.02
C ARG A 12 -2.71 14.16 -4.59
N LYS A 13 -3.06 15.42 -4.92
CA LYS A 13 -4.40 15.81 -5.40
C LYS A 13 -4.92 14.94 -6.54
N THR A 14 -4.06 14.57 -7.50
CA THR A 14 -4.46 13.74 -8.64
C THR A 14 -4.95 12.36 -8.21
N SER A 15 -4.22 11.65 -7.34
CA SER A 15 -4.68 10.34 -6.81
C SER A 15 -5.99 10.48 -6.06
N LEU A 16 -6.13 11.53 -5.23
CA LEU A 16 -7.36 11.76 -4.46
C LEU A 16 -8.57 12.03 -5.35
N ILE A 17 -8.39 12.78 -6.44
CA ILE A 17 -9.46 13.00 -7.44
C ILE A 17 -9.86 11.68 -8.08
N TYR A 18 -8.91 10.85 -8.52
CA TYR A 18 -9.22 9.53 -9.09
C TYR A 18 -9.97 8.65 -8.10
N TYR A 19 -9.55 8.62 -6.83
CA TYR A 19 -10.26 7.86 -5.80
C TYR A 19 -11.69 8.37 -5.60
N ALA A 20 -11.88 9.69 -5.55
CA ALA A 20 -13.21 10.27 -5.39
C ALA A 20 -14.12 9.94 -6.59
N ILE A 21 -13.63 10.06 -7.82
CA ILE A 21 -14.38 9.71 -9.02
C ILE A 21 -14.78 8.23 -8.96
N LEU A 22 -13.83 7.34 -8.69
CA LEU A 22 -14.09 5.90 -8.63
C LEU A 22 -15.11 5.53 -7.54
N LEU A 23 -15.04 6.17 -6.36
CA LEU A 23 -16.01 5.93 -5.29
C LEU A 23 -17.42 6.41 -5.68
N VAL A 24 -17.53 7.56 -6.35
CA VAL A 24 -18.83 8.08 -6.83
C VAL A 24 -19.39 7.20 -7.94
N THR A 25 -18.56 6.65 -8.81
CA THR A 25 -19.01 5.77 -9.91
C THR A 25 -19.29 4.34 -9.47
N ALA A 26 -18.77 3.89 -8.31
CA ALA A 26 -18.92 2.52 -7.82
C ALA A 26 -20.38 2.03 -7.74
N PRO A 27 -21.36 2.76 -7.16
CA PRO A 27 -22.74 2.29 -7.13
C PRO A 27 -23.33 2.14 -8.55
N PHE A 28 -23.01 3.05 -9.48
CA PHE A 28 -23.47 2.94 -10.86
C PHE A 28 -22.83 1.77 -11.58
N PHE A 29 -21.55 1.50 -11.32
CA PHE A 29 -20.85 0.35 -11.88
C PHE A 29 -21.56 -0.95 -11.51
N HIS A 30 -21.83 -1.18 -10.22
CA HIS A 30 -22.48 -2.43 -9.78
C HIS A 30 -23.94 -2.57 -10.21
N LEU A 31 -24.64 -1.47 -10.45
CA LEU A 31 -26.05 -1.50 -10.87
C LEU A 31 -26.23 -1.70 -12.37
N TYR A 32 -25.32 -1.17 -13.19
CA TYR A 32 -25.53 -1.07 -14.65
C TYR A 32 -24.53 -1.85 -15.50
N VAL A 33 -23.44 -2.35 -14.93
CA VAL A 33 -22.39 -3.07 -15.68
C VAL A 33 -22.55 -4.57 -15.48
N ASP A 34 -23.06 -5.28 -16.49
CA ASP A 34 -23.03 -6.74 -16.55
C ASP A 34 -21.82 -7.22 -17.36
N LYS A 35 -20.93 -7.98 -16.72
CA LYS A 35 -19.72 -8.52 -17.37
C LYS A 35 -20.02 -9.46 -18.54
N ASN A 36 -21.22 -10.02 -18.62
CA ASN A 36 -21.62 -10.96 -19.67
C ASN A 36 -22.19 -10.26 -20.92
N ASP A 37 -22.54 -8.98 -20.82
CA ASP A 37 -22.93 -8.17 -21.95
C ASP A 37 -21.70 -7.60 -22.68
N VAL A 38 -21.81 -7.30 -23.98
CA VAL A 38 -20.69 -6.78 -24.78
C VAL A 38 -20.24 -5.40 -24.27
N TRP A 39 -21.19 -4.51 -24.00
CA TRP A 39 -20.88 -3.17 -23.49
C TRP A 39 -20.47 -3.22 -22.02
N GLY A 40 -21.17 -4.03 -21.21
CA GLY A 40 -20.81 -4.21 -19.82
C GLY A 40 -19.41 -4.85 -19.64
N GLY A 41 -19.04 -5.84 -20.45
CA GLY A 41 -17.70 -6.42 -20.47
C GLY A 41 -16.60 -5.43 -20.86
N PHE A 42 -16.87 -4.54 -21.83
CA PHE A 42 -15.94 -3.46 -22.19
C PHE A 42 -15.69 -2.50 -21.01
N PHE A 43 -16.74 -2.03 -20.34
CA PHE A 43 -16.58 -1.17 -19.16
C PHE A 43 -15.90 -1.92 -18.02
N PHE A 44 -16.27 -3.18 -17.78
CA PHE A 44 -15.63 -4.03 -16.77
C PHE A 44 -14.12 -4.09 -16.97
N ALA A 45 -13.64 -4.29 -18.20
CA ALA A 45 -12.21 -4.32 -18.51
C ALA A 45 -11.50 -2.97 -18.22
N ILE A 46 -12.15 -1.84 -18.53
CA ILE A 46 -11.61 -0.51 -18.22
C ILE A 46 -11.46 -0.33 -16.71
N PHE A 47 -12.50 -0.67 -15.94
CA PHE A 47 -12.44 -0.57 -14.49
C PHE A 47 -11.38 -1.51 -13.91
N SER A 48 -11.27 -2.75 -14.40
CA SER A 48 -10.19 -3.67 -13.98
C SER A 48 -8.81 -3.08 -14.19
N MET A 49 -8.56 -2.45 -15.35
CA MET A 49 -7.28 -1.78 -15.63
C MET A 49 -7.03 -0.61 -14.67
N LEU A 50 -8.04 0.21 -14.37
CA LEU A 50 -7.91 1.33 -13.43
C LEU A 50 -7.63 0.85 -12.00
N ILE A 51 -8.34 -0.19 -11.55
CA ILE A 51 -8.14 -0.76 -10.22
C ILE A 51 -6.75 -1.41 -10.13
N MET A 52 -6.32 -2.16 -11.15
CA MET A 52 -4.96 -2.70 -11.23
C MET A 52 -3.90 -1.59 -11.20
N PHE A 53 -4.13 -0.47 -11.88
CA PHE A 53 -3.21 0.66 -11.82
C PHE A 53 -3.09 1.23 -10.39
N ILE A 54 -4.20 1.31 -9.66
CA ILE A 54 -4.21 1.75 -8.26
C ILE A 54 -3.48 0.74 -7.38
N THR A 55 -3.75 -0.57 -7.51
CA THR A 55 -3.07 -1.59 -6.71
C THR A 55 -1.57 -1.56 -6.95
N LEU A 56 -1.11 -1.47 -8.19
CA LEU A 56 0.32 -1.51 -8.53
C LEU A 56 1.07 -0.22 -8.20
N PHE A 57 0.55 0.94 -8.58
CA PHE A 57 1.31 2.19 -8.47
C PHE A 57 1.09 2.90 -7.13
N ASP A 58 -0.11 2.75 -6.56
CA ASP A 58 -0.44 3.39 -5.28
C ASP A 58 -0.11 2.54 -4.05
N CYS A 59 0.42 1.32 -4.21
CA CYS A 59 1.02 0.53 -3.11
C CYS A 59 2.36 1.07 -2.59
N GLY A 60 2.93 2.10 -3.24
CA GLY A 60 4.15 2.78 -2.80
C GLY A 60 3.91 4.27 -2.56
N ASN A 61 2.82 4.60 -1.85
CA ASN A 61 2.35 5.98 -1.76
C ASN A 61 3.38 6.96 -1.15
N ALA A 62 4.19 6.48 -0.20
CA ALA A 62 5.28 7.23 0.43
C ALA A 62 6.40 7.59 -0.57
N PHE A 63 6.76 6.66 -1.46
CA PHE A 63 7.75 6.91 -2.54
C PHE A 63 7.28 8.00 -3.48
N ARG A 64 6.03 7.92 -3.95
CA ARG A 64 5.43 8.92 -4.83
C ARG A 64 5.35 10.29 -4.16
N LEU A 65 5.04 10.34 -2.85
CA LEU A 65 5.06 11.59 -2.10
C LEU A 65 6.47 12.19 -2.02
N GLN A 66 7.47 11.37 -1.69
CA GLN A 66 8.87 11.80 -1.63
C GLN A 66 9.38 12.33 -2.97
N PHE A 67 9.05 11.68 -4.09
CA PHE A 67 9.41 12.20 -5.42
C PHE A 67 8.80 13.58 -5.68
N LYS A 68 7.54 13.79 -5.29
CA LYS A 68 6.86 15.10 -5.43
C LYS A 68 7.41 16.17 -4.48
N LEU A 69 8.04 15.77 -3.39
CA LEU A 69 8.76 16.66 -2.47
C LEU A 69 10.17 17.04 -2.97
N GLY A 70 10.58 16.58 -4.16
CA GLY A 70 11.91 16.85 -4.75
C GLY A 70 12.96 15.79 -4.44
N GLY A 71 12.54 14.66 -3.87
CA GLY A 71 13.40 13.53 -3.55
C GLY A 71 14.46 13.84 -2.46
N ASN A 72 15.49 13.01 -2.38
CA ASN A 72 16.54 13.13 -1.36
C ASN A 72 17.33 14.45 -1.47
N LYS A 73 17.40 15.03 -2.67
CA LYS A 73 18.12 16.29 -2.92
C LYS A 73 17.44 17.49 -2.27
N ALA A 74 16.11 17.47 -2.15
CA ALA A 74 15.33 18.55 -1.55
C ALA A 74 15.25 18.44 -0.02
N TYR A 75 15.91 17.45 0.59
CA TYR A 75 15.82 17.21 2.03
C TYR A 75 16.21 18.43 2.86
N TYR A 76 17.37 19.04 2.60
CA TYR A 76 17.83 20.21 3.37
C TYR A 76 16.91 21.41 3.23
N PHE A 77 16.32 21.61 2.04
CA PHE A 77 15.34 22.67 1.82
C PHE A 77 14.08 22.42 2.66
N ASN A 78 13.52 21.20 2.62
CA ASN A 78 12.34 20.89 3.42
C ASN A 78 12.60 20.95 4.93
N HIS A 79 13.83 20.63 5.36
CA HIS A 79 14.24 20.74 6.75
C HIS A 79 14.53 22.17 7.20
N SER A 80 14.80 23.10 6.28
CA SER A 80 14.93 24.54 6.57
C SER A 80 13.59 25.26 6.75
N LEU A 81 12.48 24.60 6.42
CA LEU A 81 11.15 25.17 6.64
C LEU A 81 10.88 25.33 8.14
N PRO A 82 10.03 26.29 8.56
CA PRO A 82 9.74 26.57 9.96
C PRO A 82 8.80 25.51 10.58
N PHE A 83 9.19 24.23 10.49
CA PHE A 83 8.48 23.08 11.04
C PHE A 83 9.46 22.19 11.78
N SER A 84 9.05 21.63 12.91
CA SER A 84 9.92 20.73 13.66
C SER A 84 10.05 19.37 12.95
N ALA A 85 11.16 18.66 13.21
CA ALA A 85 11.39 17.33 12.67
C ALA A 85 10.28 16.33 13.08
N LYS A 86 9.72 16.50 14.28
CA LYS A 86 8.56 15.75 14.78
C LYS A 86 7.30 16.04 13.96
N GLU A 87 7.04 17.29 13.61
CA GLU A 87 5.89 17.64 12.77
C GLU A 87 6.00 17.07 11.36
N GLN A 88 7.21 17.04 10.80
CA GLN A 88 7.48 16.41 9.50
C GLN A 88 7.23 14.90 9.55
N LEU A 89 7.76 14.22 10.58
CA LEU A 89 7.53 12.81 10.85
C LEU A 89 6.03 12.49 10.91
N ASN A 90 5.29 13.21 11.76
CA ASN A 90 3.86 13.01 11.94
C ASN A 90 3.08 13.23 10.65
N ALA A 91 3.41 14.27 9.89
CA ALA A 91 2.73 14.58 8.65
C ALA A 91 2.95 13.48 7.58
N HIS A 92 4.14 12.93 7.47
CA HIS A 92 4.43 11.87 6.48
C HIS A 92 3.75 10.54 6.83
N TYR A 93 3.82 10.14 8.11
CA TYR A 93 3.12 8.95 8.62
C TYR A 93 1.61 9.07 8.42
N LEU A 94 1.02 10.20 8.84
CA LEU A 94 -0.42 10.41 8.69
C LEU A 94 -0.84 10.48 7.22
N THR A 95 -0.03 11.10 6.35
CA THR A 95 -0.33 11.11 4.91
C THR A 95 -0.33 9.69 4.33
N THR A 96 0.63 8.86 4.74
CA THR A 96 0.69 7.45 4.32
C THR A 96 -0.57 6.71 4.74
N ILE A 97 -1.00 6.86 6.00
CA ILE A 97 -2.24 6.25 6.50
C ILE A 97 -3.45 6.72 5.70
N ILE A 98 -3.63 8.03 5.53
CA ILE A 98 -4.77 8.62 4.81
C ILE A 98 -4.83 8.09 3.37
N MET A 99 -3.70 8.09 2.67
CA MET A 99 -3.63 7.63 1.28
C MET A 99 -3.86 6.13 1.15
N SER A 100 -3.35 5.31 2.09
CA SER A 100 -3.59 3.87 2.12
C SER A 100 -5.06 3.55 2.35
N ILE A 101 -5.69 4.20 3.33
CA ILE A 101 -7.13 4.03 3.63
C ILE A 101 -7.98 4.46 2.43
N ALA A 102 -7.69 5.62 1.83
CA ALA A 102 -8.44 6.10 0.68
C ALA A 102 -8.36 5.15 -0.53
N GLY A 103 -7.18 4.61 -0.82
CA GLY A 103 -7.03 3.57 -1.86
C GLY A 103 -7.77 2.28 -1.50
N THR A 104 -7.72 1.87 -0.23
CA THR A 104 -8.44 0.68 0.26
C THR A 104 -9.96 0.81 0.08
N PHE A 105 -10.55 1.97 0.34
CA PHE A 105 -11.98 2.19 0.08
C PHE A 105 -12.34 1.98 -1.38
N VAL A 106 -11.48 2.42 -2.31
CA VAL A 106 -11.68 2.16 -3.75
C VAL A 106 -11.62 0.65 -4.00
N LEU A 107 -10.62 -0.06 -3.47
CA LEU A 107 -10.51 -1.51 -3.67
C LEU A 107 -11.72 -2.28 -3.11
N ILE A 108 -12.24 -1.88 -1.93
CA ILE A 108 -13.46 -2.46 -1.36
C ILE A 108 -14.67 -2.17 -2.25
N ALA A 109 -14.79 -0.94 -2.74
CA ALA A 109 -15.90 -0.54 -3.61
C ALA A 109 -15.91 -1.30 -4.94
N TYR A 110 -14.78 -1.87 -5.37
CA TYR A 110 -14.65 -2.68 -6.58
C TYR A 110 -14.17 -4.11 -6.29
N TYR A 111 -14.51 -4.69 -5.13
CA TYR A 111 -14.00 -6.01 -4.71
C TYR A 111 -14.28 -7.15 -5.71
N ASN A 112 -15.36 -7.07 -6.47
CA ASN A 112 -15.72 -8.08 -7.48
C ASN A 112 -15.00 -7.88 -8.83
N VAL A 113 -14.13 -6.86 -8.93
CA VAL A 113 -13.37 -6.55 -10.14
C VAL A 113 -11.95 -7.10 -9.97
N PRO A 114 -11.51 -8.01 -10.84
CA PRO A 114 -10.21 -8.63 -10.74
C PRO A 114 -9.13 -7.56 -10.83
N SER A 115 -8.35 -7.43 -9.77
CA SER A 115 -7.38 -6.36 -9.61
C SER A 115 -5.93 -6.82 -9.72
N ASN A 116 -5.67 -8.13 -9.55
CA ASN A 116 -4.33 -8.70 -9.43
C ASN A 116 -4.29 -10.18 -9.87
N ALA A 117 -3.12 -10.83 -9.73
CA ALA A 117 -2.97 -12.26 -9.95
C ALA A 117 -3.91 -13.09 -9.04
N GLN A 118 -4.63 -14.02 -9.66
CA GLN A 118 -5.53 -14.97 -8.99
C GLN A 118 -4.95 -16.37 -9.09
N ILE A 119 -5.05 -17.15 -8.01
CA ILE A 119 -4.76 -18.60 -8.03
C ILE A 119 -6.01 -19.32 -7.55
N ASN A 120 -6.56 -20.18 -8.40
CA ASN A 120 -7.80 -20.94 -8.13
C ASN A 120 -8.98 -20.05 -7.67
N GLY A 121 -9.09 -18.83 -8.20
CA GLY A 121 -10.12 -17.85 -7.81
C GLY A 121 -9.79 -17.03 -6.55
N ILE A 122 -8.68 -17.29 -5.87
CA ILE A 122 -8.23 -16.51 -4.72
C ILE A 122 -7.44 -15.29 -5.20
N GLU A 123 -7.90 -14.10 -4.83
CA GLU A 123 -7.13 -12.88 -5.05
C GLU A 123 -5.98 -12.76 -4.06
N LEU A 124 -4.74 -12.75 -4.56
CA LEU A 124 -3.54 -12.67 -3.70
C LEU A 124 -3.28 -11.28 -3.12
N ALA A 125 -3.89 -10.23 -3.70
CA ALA A 125 -3.70 -8.86 -3.28
C ALA A 125 -5.05 -8.23 -2.91
N THR A 126 -5.40 -8.43 -1.64
CA THR A 126 -6.61 -7.92 -1.00
C THR A 126 -6.45 -6.46 -0.56
N PRO A 127 -7.54 -5.77 -0.18
CA PRO A 127 -7.45 -4.45 0.43
C PRO A 127 -6.53 -4.40 1.66
N LEU A 128 -6.47 -5.47 2.47
CA LEU A 128 -5.54 -5.59 3.60
C LEU A 128 -4.08 -5.66 3.14
N PHE A 129 -3.81 -6.44 2.09
CA PHE A 129 -2.48 -6.53 1.49
C PHE A 129 -2.01 -5.18 0.95
N PHE A 130 -2.91 -4.41 0.32
CA PHE A 130 -2.61 -3.06 -0.16
C PHE A 130 -2.17 -2.10 0.96
N ILE A 131 -2.85 -2.13 2.12
CA ILE A 131 -2.42 -1.35 3.29
C ILE A 131 -1.06 -1.85 3.78
N ALA A 132 -0.90 -3.17 3.87
CA ALA A 132 0.30 -3.79 4.40
C ALA A 132 1.55 -3.43 3.59
N VAL A 133 1.45 -3.50 2.25
CA VAL A 133 2.53 -3.11 1.34
C VAL A 133 2.91 -1.65 1.52
N ASN A 134 1.94 -0.74 1.61
CA ASN A 134 2.23 0.69 1.83
C ASN A 134 2.95 0.93 3.16
N PHE A 135 2.53 0.26 4.23
CA PHE A 135 3.12 0.39 5.56
C PHE A 135 4.54 -0.16 5.62
N ILE A 136 4.77 -1.34 5.03
CA ILE A 136 6.11 -1.92 4.92
C ILE A 136 7.00 -1.06 4.03
N GLY A 137 6.48 -0.57 2.91
CA GLY A 137 7.21 0.31 2.00
C GLY A 137 7.71 1.58 2.71
N HIS A 138 6.86 2.19 3.51
CA HIS A 138 7.27 3.32 4.35
C HIS A 138 8.33 2.89 5.37
N ALA A 139 8.05 1.86 6.16
CA ALA A 139 8.92 1.39 7.25
C ALA A 139 10.33 1.00 6.77
N LEU A 140 10.44 0.35 5.60
CA LEU A 140 11.71 -0.11 5.04
C LEU A 140 12.52 1.01 4.38
N ALA A 141 11.84 1.86 3.60
CA ALA A 141 12.50 2.82 2.72
C ALA A 141 12.77 4.18 3.36
N PHE A 142 12.07 4.54 4.44
CA PHE A 142 12.15 5.87 5.05
C PHE A 142 12.63 5.80 6.51
N PRO A 143 13.93 5.60 6.76
CA PRO A 143 14.47 5.37 8.10
C PRO A 143 14.74 6.65 8.91
N LYS A 144 14.68 7.84 8.29
CA LYS A 144 15.13 9.10 8.90
C LYS A 144 14.19 10.27 8.55
N TYR A 145 13.60 10.88 9.58
CA TYR A 145 12.76 12.09 9.50
C TYR A 145 11.70 12.04 8.40
N SER A 146 11.30 10.83 8.00
CA SER A 146 10.28 10.47 7.02
C SER A 146 10.38 11.02 5.58
N GLU A 147 11.20 12.04 5.29
CA GLU A 147 11.37 12.56 3.93
C GLU A 147 12.64 12.03 3.21
N VAL A 148 13.58 11.42 3.95
CA VAL A 148 14.77 10.80 3.36
C VAL A 148 14.49 9.34 3.06
N ARG A 149 14.52 9.01 1.78
CA ARG A 149 14.48 7.62 1.31
C ARG A 149 15.90 7.05 1.33
N LYS A 150 16.05 5.76 1.63
CA LYS A 150 17.29 5.04 1.35
C LYS A 150 17.57 5.01 -0.16
N ASP A 151 18.80 5.38 -0.55
CA ASP A 151 19.16 5.47 -1.98
C ASP A 151 19.12 4.11 -2.69
N TYR A 152 19.41 3.02 -1.98
CA TYR A 152 19.47 1.67 -2.53
C TYR A 152 18.11 0.97 -2.71
N ILE A 153 16.99 1.59 -2.31
CA ILE A 153 15.65 1.03 -2.52
C ILE A 153 14.95 1.83 -3.63
N PRO A 154 15.07 1.42 -4.91
CA PRO A 154 14.37 2.08 -5.99
C PRO A 154 12.89 1.74 -5.97
N TYR A 155 12.06 2.73 -6.28
CA TYR A 155 10.59 2.60 -6.28
C TYR A 155 10.08 1.48 -7.20
N TRP A 156 10.65 1.36 -8.41
CA TRP A 156 10.25 0.31 -9.35
C TRP A 156 10.56 -1.10 -8.84
N ALA A 157 11.73 -1.31 -8.23
CA ALA A 157 12.06 -2.60 -7.63
C ALA A 157 11.13 -2.93 -6.45
N PHE A 158 10.76 -1.91 -5.66
CA PHE A 158 9.77 -2.07 -4.59
C PHE A 158 8.41 -2.52 -5.13
N ILE A 159 7.90 -1.87 -6.19
CA ILE A 159 6.61 -2.26 -6.82
C ILE A 159 6.68 -3.70 -7.32
N ILE A 160 7.73 -4.05 -8.07
CA ILE A 160 7.89 -5.39 -8.66
C ILE A 160 7.95 -6.44 -7.56
N PHE A 161 8.77 -6.19 -6.53
CA PHE A 161 8.92 -7.13 -5.44
C PHE A 161 7.61 -7.34 -4.69
N MET A 162 6.92 -6.27 -4.31
CA MET A 162 5.74 -6.37 -3.46
C MET A 162 4.50 -6.91 -4.17
N ASN A 163 4.32 -6.63 -5.47
CA ASN A 163 3.11 -7.05 -6.19
C ASN A 163 3.28 -8.37 -6.94
N PHE A 164 4.50 -8.78 -7.27
CA PHE A 164 4.74 -10.00 -8.06
C PHE A 164 5.57 -11.02 -7.30
N ILE A 165 6.75 -10.64 -6.82
CA ILE A 165 7.69 -11.60 -6.20
C ILE A 165 7.18 -12.09 -4.85
N LEU A 166 6.75 -11.17 -3.97
CA LEU A 166 6.30 -11.50 -2.63
C LEU A 166 5.07 -12.40 -2.61
N PRO A 167 3.99 -12.16 -3.39
CA PRO A 167 2.87 -13.09 -3.47
C PRO A 167 3.29 -14.49 -3.90
N ILE A 168 4.18 -14.62 -4.89
CA ILE A 168 4.72 -15.93 -5.32
C ILE A 168 5.46 -16.62 -4.17
N ILE A 169 6.34 -15.89 -3.47
CA ILE A 169 7.07 -16.44 -2.31
C ILE A 169 6.08 -16.92 -1.25
N LEU A 170 5.05 -16.13 -0.92
CA LEU A 170 4.04 -16.50 0.08
C LEU A 170 3.29 -17.77 -0.33
N VAL A 171 2.89 -17.89 -1.61
CA VAL A 171 2.21 -19.08 -2.12
C VAL A 171 3.11 -20.31 -2.07
N VAL A 172 4.37 -20.21 -2.49
CA VAL A 172 5.32 -21.32 -2.42
C VAL A 172 5.53 -21.76 -0.96
N LEU A 173 5.69 -20.80 -0.05
CA LEU A 173 5.88 -21.07 1.38
C LEU A 173 4.65 -21.78 1.97
N LEU A 174 3.44 -21.37 1.58
CA LEU A 174 2.20 -22.03 1.96
C LEU A 174 2.13 -23.48 1.48
N PHE A 175 2.46 -23.74 0.22
CA PHE A 175 2.50 -25.09 -0.31
C PHE A 175 3.50 -25.97 0.44
N VAL A 176 4.69 -25.43 0.76
CA VAL A 176 5.71 -26.15 1.54
C VAL A 176 5.21 -26.47 2.96
N ILE A 177 4.60 -25.51 3.65
CA ILE A 177 4.01 -25.75 4.99
C ILE A 177 2.91 -26.81 4.90
N ALA A 178 1.95 -26.66 3.99
CA ALA A 178 0.85 -27.60 3.84
C ALA A 178 1.36 -29.02 3.57
N PHE A 179 2.35 -29.16 2.69
CA PHE A 179 3.00 -30.44 2.40
C PHE A 179 3.67 -31.06 3.64
N LEU A 180 4.41 -30.26 4.42
CA LEU A 180 5.11 -30.75 5.62
C LEU A 180 4.17 -31.23 6.73
N PHE A 181 3.01 -30.60 6.90
CA PHE A 181 2.08 -30.92 8.00
C PHE A 181 0.99 -31.93 7.63
N TYR A 182 0.55 -31.97 6.37
CA TYR A 182 -0.61 -32.76 5.95
C TYR A 182 -0.29 -33.78 4.84
N GLY A 183 0.83 -33.65 4.14
CA GLY A 183 1.15 -34.44 2.94
C GLY A 183 0.33 -34.00 1.72
N PHE A 184 0.89 -34.13 0.52
CA PHE A 184 0.31 -33.57 -0.73
C PHE A 184 -1.14 -34.03 -0.99
N GLU A 185 -1.43 -35.31 -0.70
CA GLU A 185 -2.72 -35.93 -1.01
C GLU A 185 -3.88 -35.44 -0.12
N ASN A 186 -3.58 -34.83 1.02
CA ASN A 186 -4.59 -34.34 1.97
C ASN A 186 -4.79 -32.82 1.91
N VAL A 187 -4.07 -32.11 1.04
CA VAL A 187 -4.24 -30.67 0.86
C VAL A 187 -5.48 -30.43 0.00
N THR A 188 -6.55 -29.95 0.63
CA THR A 188 -7.79 -29.56 -0.06
C THR A 188 -7.78 -28.08 -0.42
N ASP A 189 -8.52 -27.69 -1.46
CA ASP A 189 -8.66 -26.28 -1.88
C ASP A 189 -9.14 -25.38 -0.74
N ASN A 190 -10.12 -25.82 0.05
CA ASN A 190 -10.63 -25.08 1.21
C ASN A 190 -9.55 -24.79 2.26
N MET A 191 -8.58 -25.69 2.44
CA MET A 191 -7.47 -25.46 3.37
C MET A 191 -6.52 -24.39 2.82
N VAL A 192 -6.22 -24.44 1.52
CA VAL A 192 -5.38 -23.43 0.85
C VAL A 192 -6.02 -22.04 0.99
N ASP A 193 -7.33 -21.91 0.77
CA ASP A 193 -8.08 -20.66 0.95
C ASP A 193 -7.95 -20.09 2.38
N GLN A 194 -8.12 -20.95 3.39
CA GLN A 194 -7.98 -20.53 4.78
C GLN A 194 -6.56 -20.07 5.10
N TYR A 195 -5.54 -20.78 4.63
CA TYR A 195 -4.16 -20.41 4.88
C TYR A 195 -3.75 -19.10 4.18
N VAL A 196 -4.19 -18.89 2.93
CA VAL A 196 -3.95 -17.62 2.21
C VAL A 196 -4.56 -16.45 2.98
N ASN A 197 -5.80 -16.60 3.46
CA ASN A 197 -6.48 -15.57 4.25
C ASN A 197 -5.78 -15.29 5.59
N ILE A 198 -5.39 -16.33 6.33
CA ILE A 198 -4.65 -16.20 7.60
C ILE A 198 -3.33 -15.47 7.37
N ILE A 199 -2.57 -15.82 6.33
CA ILE A 199 -1.32 -15.14 6.01
C ILE A 199 -1.56 -13.67 5.64
N GLY A 200 -2.60 -13.37 4.87
CA GLY A 200 -2.97 -11.99 4.56
C GLY A 200 -3.19 -11.16 5.83
N VAL A 201 -3.88 -11.72 6.82
CA VAL A 201 -4.10 -11.09 8.13
C VAL A 201 -2.79 -10.95 8.91
N ILE A 202 -1.97 -12.00 9.00
CA ILE A 202 -0.66 -11.96 9.67
C ILE A 202 0.23 -10.89 9.05
N PHE A 203 0.31 -10.85 7.72
CA PHE A 203 1.09 -9.88 6.98
C PHE A 203 0.63 -8.44 7.26
N PHE A 204 -0.69 -8.22 7.31
CA PHE A 204 -1.26 -6.95 7.74
C PHE A 204 -0.85 -6.58 9.17
N VAL A 205 -1.02 -7.48 10.15
CA VAL A 205 -0.66 -7.21 11.56
C VAL A 205 0.83 -6.89 11.68
N LEU A 206 1.70 -7.66 11.02
CA LEU A 206 3.15 -7.42 11.00
C LEU A 206 3.49 -6.05 10.36
N SER A 207 2.80 -5.67 9.29
CA SER A 207 3.01 -4.37 8.64
C SER A 207 2.69 -3.20 9.58
N VAL A 208 1.58 -3.29 10.32
CA VAL A 208 1.16 -2.27 11.29
C VAL A 208 2.18 -2.18 12.43
N ALA A 209 2.62 -3.33 12.95
CA ALA A 209 3.63 -3.39 13.99
C ALA A 209 4.96 -2.76 13.52
N LEU A 210 5.46 -3.13 12.34
CA LEU A 210 6.70 -2.56 11.77
C LEU A 210 6.59 -1.06 11.52
N PHE A 211 5.46 -0.60 10.99
CA PHE A 211 5.18 0.82 10.77
C PHE A 211 5.15 1.60 12.09
N GLY A 212 4.47 1.09 13.11
CA GLY A 212 4.46 1.69 14.45
C GLY A 212 5.84 1.70 15.12
N LEU A 213 6.56 0.58 15.09
CA LEU A 213 7.91 0.48 15.67
C LEU A 213 8.90 1.44 15.01
N THR A 214 8.84 1.59 13.68
CA THR A 214 9.68 2.56 12.97
C THR A 214 9.33 4.00 13.32
N TYR A 215 8.05 4.32 13.52
CA TYR A 215 7.63 5.63 14.00
C TYR A 215 8.23 5.94 15.38
N PHE A 216 8.06 5.05 16.35
CA PHE A 216 8.56 5.26 17.71
C PHE A 216 10.09 5.33 17.75
N LYS A 217 10.78 4.51 16.95
CA LYS A 217 12.24 4.56 16.81
C LYS A 217 12.71 5.91 16.25
N GLN A 218 12.02 6.47 15.26
CA GLN A 218 12.35 7.78 14.70
C GLN A 218 12.04 8.91 15.68
N LEU A 219 10.90 8.83 16.38
CA LEU A 219 10.51 9.81 17.39
C LEU A 219 11.52 9.87 18.55
N LYS A 220 11.97 8.70 19.04
CA LYS A 220 13.02 8.62 20.07
C LYS A 220 14.30 9.35 19.64
N LYS A 221 14.75 9.11 18.41
CA LYS A 221 15.94 9.78 17.85
C LYS A 221 15.78 11.30 17.70
N ILE A 222 14.59 11.78 17.36
CA ILE A 222 14.30 13.22 17.30
C ILE A 222 14.44 13.84 18.68
N ASN A 223 13.79 13.24 19.69
CA ASN A 223 13.83 13.75 21.06
C ASN A 223 15.26 13.74 21.65
N GLU A 224 16.04 12.69 21.39
CA GLU A 224 17.45 12.61 21.82
C GLU A 224 18.33 13.67 21.16
N ALA A 225 18.02 14.08 19.92
CA ALA A 225 18.73 15.16 19.24
C ALA A 225 18.35 16.53 19.80
N GLU A 226 17.06 16.77 20.09
CA GLU A 226 16.57 18.01 20.70
C GLU A 226 17.14 18.24 22.10
N GLN A 227 17.39 17.19 22.88
CA GLN A 227 17.98 17.28 24.22
C GLN A 227 19.48 17.62 24.25
N LYS A 228 20.18 17.51 23.11
CA LYS A 228 21.63 17.77 23.01
C LYS A 228 21.97 19.22 22.65
N TYR A 229 20.96 20.06 22.39
CA TYR A 229 21.07 21.47 22.04
C TYR A 229 20.27 22.33 23.00
#